data_AF-A0A7J7P4Y8-F1
#
_entry.id   AF-A0A7J7P4Y8-F1
#
_cell.length_a   1.000
_cell.length_b   1.000
_cell.length_c   1.000
_cell.angle_alpha   90.00
_cell.angle_beta   90.00
_cell.angle_gamma   90.00
#
_symmetry.space_group_name_H-M   'P 1'
#
loop_
_entity.id
_entity.type
_entity.pdbx_description
1 polymer ?
#
loop_
_entity_poly.entity_id
_entity_poly.type
_entity_poly.pdbx_seq_one_letter_code
_entity_poly.pdbx_strand_id
1 'polypeptide(L)'
;MVNNVFRSLQLEYLDLYLLHWPLNSKPGKYEYPIPKEELLPMDFKSVWEAMEECQALGLVKSIGVSNFSSKILEQMLSFAKIPPAVNQVEMNPIWQRKRLLEFCQAKGVTVTAYSTLGAKGTSWGSNRVMDSKVLKGIVEVTRKTHAQVCLRWAYEQGVCVLVKSFNEGRMQENEEIFDWALSEEDTKKISQLPQSKATRGDILISDKEPFKSEEEFWNGEI
;
A
#
# COMPACT_ATOMS: atom_id res chain seq x y z
N MET A 1 -7.52 -9.49 19.29
CA MET A 1 -7.75 -8.57 18.14
C MET A 1 -8.10 -9.37 16.89
N VAL A 2 -7.25 -10.31 16.46
CA VAL A 2 -7.51 -11.23 15.32
C VAL A 2 -8.85 -11.97 15.42
N ASN A 3 -9.20 -12.54 16.59
CA ASN A 3 -10.49 -13.23 16.78
C ASN A 3 -11.72 -12.35 16.53
N ASN A 4 -11.63 -11.03 16.71
CA ASN A 4 -12.74 -10.13 16.40
C ASN A 4 -12.91 -9.96 14.88
N VAL A 5 -11.81 -9.95 14.13
CA VAL A 5 -11.83 -9.89 12.66
C VAL A 5 -12.54 -11.12 12.10
N PHE A 6 -12.20 -12.32 12.58
CA PHE A 6 -12.84 -13.58 12.18
C PHE A 6 -14.34 -13.58 12.43
N ARG A 7 -14.78 -13.11 13.61
CA ARG A 7 -16.22 -12.99 13.91
C ARG A 7 -16.92 -12.01 12.97
N SER A 8 -16.32 -10.84 12.72
CA SER A 8 -16.92 -9.82 11.86
C SER A 8 -17.03 -10.25 10.40
N LEU A 9 -16.03 -10.98 9.90
CA LEU A 9 -16.01 -11.48 8.53
C LEU A 9 -16.70 -12.84 8.36
N GLN A 10 -17.05 -13.50 9.48
CA GLN A 10 -17.59 -14.86 9.50
C GLN A 10 -16.66 -15.87 8.80
N LEU A 11 -15.35 -15.76 9.09
CA LEU A 11 -14.30 -16.61 8.53
C LEU A 11 -13.58 -17.37 9.65
N GLU A 12 -13.06 -18.55 9.31
CA GLU A 12 -12.24 -19.37 10.21
C GLU A 12 -10.75 -19.09 10.07
N TYR A 13 -10.33 -18.55 8.92
CA TYR A 13 -8.96 -18.15 8.63
C TYR A 13 -8.92 -16.95 7.68
N LEU A 14 -7.75 -16.30 7.55
CA LEU A 14 -7.48 -15.31 6.50
C LEU A 14 -6.35 -15.78 5.58
N ASP A 15 -6.45 -15.54 4.27
CA ASP A 15 -5.34 -15.82 3.36
C ASP A 15 -4.15 -14.86 3.61
N LEU A 16 -4.42 -13.61 4.02
CA LEU A 16 -3.41 -12.60 4.32
C LEU A 16 -3.83 -11.71 5.48
N TYR A 17 -2.92 -11.50 6.45
CA TYR A 17 -3.10 -10.53 7.54
C TYR A 17 -1.92 -9.56 7.60
N LEU A 18 -2.20 -8.26 7.64
CA LEU A 18 -1.20 -7.21 7.50
C LEU A 18 -1.06 -6.36 8.76
N LEU A 19 0.19 -6.07 9.13
CA LEU A 19 0.49 -4.96 10.03
C LEU A 19 0.27 -3.64 9.30
N HIS A 20 -0.82 -2.93 9.62
CA HIS A 20 -1.35 -1.83 8.80
C HIS A 20 -0.41 -0.62 8.69
N TRP A 21 0.22 -0.21 9.80
CA TRP A 21 1.12 0.94 9.87
C TRP A 21 2.32 0.61 10.77
N PRO A 22 3.51 1.19 10.52
CA PRO A 22 4.71 0.98 11.33
C PRO A 22 4.70 1.81 12.63
N LEU A 23 3.57 1.86 13.33
CA LEU A 23 3.39 2.62 14.58
C LEU A 23 2.41 1.93 15.51
N ASN A 24 2.50 2.25 16.79
CA ASN A 24 1.62 1.71 17.81
C ASN A 24 0.79 2.84 18.45
N SER A 25 -0.30 2.47 19.11
CA SER A 25 -1.11 3.37 19.92
C SER A 25 -1.43 2.77 21.28
N LYS A 26 -1.80 3.59 22.27
CA LYS A 26 -2.24 3.06 23.57
C LYS A 26 -3.42 2.10 23.40
N PRO A 27 -3.41 0.91 24.04
CA PRO A 27 -4.52 -0.02 23.98
C PRO A 27 -5.82 0.58 24.52
N GLY A 28 -6.96 0.13 23.97
CA GLY A 28 -8.30 0.39 24.52
C GLY A 28 -9.03 1.60 23.94
N LYS A 29 -8.35 2.48 23.19
CA LYS A 29 -8.99 3.53 22.38
C LYS A 29 -8.86 3.19 20.90
N TYR A 30 -10.00 2.93 20.25
CA TYR A 30 -10.08 2.55 18.83
C TYR A 30 -10.75 3.65 18.02
N GLU A 31 -10.24 4.87 18.13
CA GLU A 31 -10.70 6.03 17.37
C GLU A 31 -9.78 6.29 16.18
N TYR A 32 -10.37 6.76 15.07
CA TYR A 32 -9.63 7.15 13.88
C TYR A 32 -10.07 8.56 13.43
N PRO A 33 -9.13 9.51 13.24
CA PRO A 33 -7.67 9.37 13.40
C PRO A 33 -7.26 9.11 14.85
N ILE A 34 -6.12 8.44 15.04
CA ILE A 34 -5.57 8.16 16.37
C ILE A 34 -5.12 9.50 17.00
N PRO A 35 -5.55 9.84 18.22
CA PRO A 35 -5.08 11.05 18.89
C PRO A 35 -3.55 11.02 19.05
N LYS A 36 -2.89 12.15 18.77
CA LYS A 36 -1.42 12.20 18.68
C LYS A 36 -0.73 11.81 19.99
N GLU A 37 -1.32 12.16 21.12
CA GLU A 37 -0.87 11.81 22.47
C GLU A 37 -1.00 10.32 22.83
N GLU A 38 -1.69 9.55 22.00
CA GLU A 38 -1.85 8.11 22.14
C GLU A 38 -0.85 7.33 21.28
N LEU A 39 -0.11 7.98 20.39
CA LEU A 39 0.91 7.33 19.55
C LEU A 39 2.10 6.88 20.40
N LEU A 40 2.61 5.69 20.08
CA LEU A 40 3.74 5.05 20.76
C LEU A 40 4.74 4.50 19.73
N PRO A 41 6.04 4.45 20.07
CA PRO A 41 7.00 3.67 19.31
C PRO A 41 6.54 2.21 19.18
N MET A 42 6.81 1.61 18.02
CA MET A 42 6.48 0.23 17.75
C MET A 42 7.64 -0.70 18.14
N ASP A 43 7.36 -1.72 18.95
CA ASP A 43 8.23 -2.88 19.08
C ASP A 43 7.93 -3.85 17.94
N PHE A 44 8.60 -3.64 16.80
CA PHE A 44 8.39 -4.45 15.60
C PHE A 44 8.65 -5.93 15.83
N LYS A 45 9.61 -6.28 16.70
CA LYS A 45 9.99 -7.67 16.93
C LYS A 45 8.88 -8.43 17.64
N SER A 46 8.41 -7.91 18.77
CA SER A 46 7.35 -8.55 19.54
C SER A 46 6.04 -8.63 18.75
N VAL A 47 5.70 -7.59 17.98
CA VAL A 47 4.50 -7.59 17.13
C VAL A 47 4.62 -8.64 16.02
N TRP A 48 5.78 -8.74 15.37
CA TRP A 48 5.98 -9.70 14.29
C TRP A 48 5.99 -11.14 14.79
N GLU A 49 6.64 -11.43 15.92
CA GLU A 49 6.62 -12.76 16.55
C GLU A 49 5.19 -13.23 16.86
N ALA A 50 4.31 -12.31 17.30
CA ALA A 50 2.89 -12.63 17.50
C ALA A 50 2.13 -12.88 16.17
N MET A 51 2.51 -12.22 15.07
CA MET A 51 1.94 -12.51 13.74
C MET A 51 2.42 -13.88 13.22
N GLU A 52 3.69 -14.23 13.44
CA GLU A 52 4.25 -15.55 13.12
C GLU A 52 3.52 -16.65 13.89
N GLU A 53 3.21 -16.43 15.17
CA GLU A 53 2.40 -17.36 15.97
C GLU A 53 0.98 -17.54 15.39
N CYS A 54 0.33 -16.46 14.96
CA CYS A 54 -0.99 -16.55 14.31
C CYS A 54 -0.95 -17.44 13.06
N GLN A 55 0.14 -17.36 12.28
CA GLN A 55 0.33 -18.20 11.10
C GLN A 55 0.61 -19.66 11.48
N ALA A 56 1.46 -19.89 12.48
CA ALA A 56 1.77 -21.23 12.98
C ALA A 56 0.53 -21.97 13.52
N LEU A 57 -0.41 -21.22 14.12
CA LEU A 57 -1.71 -21.73 14.58
C LEU A 57 -2.72 -21.97 13.45
N GLY A 58 -2.39 -21.65 12.20
CA GLY A 58 -3.27 -21.81 11.04
C GLY A 58 -4.39 -20.78 10.94
N LEU A 59 -4.37 -19.72 11.77
CA LEU A 59 -5.38 -18.66 11.77
C LEU A 59 -5.26 -17.76 10.55
N VAL A 60 -4.04 -17.64 10.02
CA VAL A 60 -3.72 -16.86 8.81
C VAL A 60 -2.76 -17.66 7.95
N LYS A 61 -2.96 -17.69 6.62
CA LYS A 61 -2.05 -18.44 5.72
C LYS A 61 -0.77 -17.67 5.44
N SER A 62 -0.88 -16.35 5.28
CA SER A 62 0.25 -15.44 5.05
C SER A 62 0.16 -14.23 5.97
N ILE A 63 1.32 -13.71 6.34
CA ILE A 63 1.47 -12.46 7.09
C ILE A 63 2.29 -11.47 6.29
N GLY A 64 1.99 -10.19 6.45
CA GLY A 64 2.69 -9.12 5.75
C GLY A 64 2.57 -7.79 6.48
N VAL A 65 2.99 -6.75 5.79
CA VAL A 65 2.99 -5.38 6.31
C VAL A 65 2.33 -4.43 5.31
N SER A 66 1.99 -3.23 5.77
CA SER A 66 1.48 -2.16 4.93
C SER A 66 2.09 -0.83 5.36
N ASN A 67 2.40 0.03 4.40
CA ASN A 67 3.02 1.33 4.62
C ASN A 67 4.45 1.27 5.20
N PHE A 68 5.19 0.20 4.92
CA PHE A 68 6.59 0.07 5.35
C PHE A 68 7.53 0.62 4.28
N SER A 69 8.45 1.48 4.69
CA SER A 69 9.59 1.91 3.87
C SER A 69 10.57 0.74 3.70
N SER A 70 11.48 0.86 2.74
CA SER A 70 12.53 -0.14 2.51
C SER A 70 13.40 -0.30 3.77
N LYS A 71 13.66 0.79 4.49
CA LYS A 71 14.48 0.79 5.72
C LYS A 71 13.83 0.02 6.87
N ILE A 72 12.53 0.25 7.13
CA ILE A 72 11.83 -0.47 8.20
C ILE A 72 11.66 -1.93 7.81
N LEU A 73 11.36 -2.21 6.54
CA LEU A 73 11.25 -3.58 6.05
C LEU A 73 12.58 -4.35 6.17
N GLU A 74 13.71 -3.71 5.87
CA GLU A 74 15.05 -4.28 6.11
C GLU A 74 15.31 -4.59 7.58
N GLN A 75 14.93 -3.68 8.48
CA GLN A 75 15.01 -3.92 9.92
C GLN A 75 14.17 -5.14 10.32
N MET A 76 12.95 -5.27 9.82
CA MET A 76 12.09 -6.42 10.11
C MET A 76 12.68 -7.74 9.64
N LEU A 77 13.20 -7.76 8.41
CA LEU A 77 13.82 -8.95 7.83
C LEU A 77 15.05 -9.44 8.60
N SER A 78 15.69 -8.58 9.41
CA SER A 78 16.85 -8.97 10.23
C SER A 78 16.51 -9.89 11.41
N PHE A 79 15.26 -9.90 11.86
CA PHE A 79 14.82 -10.71 13.00
C PHE A 79 13.62 -11.63 12.69
N ALA A 80 12.92 -11.41 11.59
CA ALA A 80 11.80 -12.23 11.17
C ALA A 80 12.24 -13.68 10.89
N LYS A 81 11.58 -14.66 11.52
CA LYS A 81 11.75 -16.08 11.20
C LYS A 81 10.97 -16.43 9.94
N ILE A 82 9.80 -15.82 9.79
CA ILE A 82 8.98 -15.89 8.59
C ILE A 82 9.00 -14.49 7.97
N PRO A 83 9.58 -14.31 6.77
CA PRO A 83 9.64 -13.01 6.12
C PRO A 83 8.23 -12.53 5.74
N PRO A 84 7.96 -11.20 5.75
CA PRO A 84 6.69 -10.67 5.27
C PRO A 84 6.42 -11.12 3.83
N ALA A 85 5.28 -11.75 3.57
CA ALA A 85 4.91 -12.18 2.22
C ALA A 85 4.54 -10.98 1.34
N VAL A 86 3.96 -9.94 1.94
CA VAL A 86 3.44 -8.76 1.24
C VAL A 86 3.89 -7.48 1.93
N ASN A 87 4.21 -6.46 1.14
CA ASN A 87 4.20 -5.06 1.57
C ASN A 87 3.15 -4.29 0.75
N GLN A 88 2.03 -3.92 1.39
CA GLN A 88 0.97 -3.16 0.76
C GLN A 88 1.25 -1.65 0.87
N VAL A 89 1.38 -0.94 -0.25
CA VAL A 89 1.81 0.47 -0.26
C VAL A 89 1.06 1.30 -1.28
N GLU A 90 1.05 2.62 -1.07
CA GLU A 90 0.61 3.56 -2.09
C GLU A 90 1.53 3.41 -3.30
N MET A 91 0.94 3.05 -4.44
CA MET A 91 1.65 3.02 -5.71
C MET A 91 0.68 3.30 -6.85
N ASN A 92 1.05 4.24 -7.71
CA ASN A 92 0.26 4.70 -8.85
C ASN A 92 1.19 5.36 -9.88
N PRO A 93 0.71 5.72 -11.09
CA PRO A 93 1.58 6.31 -12.13
C PRO A 93 2.37 7.57 -11.70
N ILE A 94 1.91 8.29 -10.67
CA ILE A 94 2.59 9.48 -10.11
C ILE A 94 3.50 9.13 -8.94
N TRP A 95 3.22 8.07 -8.19
CA TRP A 95 4.08 7.60 -7.10
C TRP A 95 4.50 6.16 -7.37
N GLN A 96 5.62 5.99 -8.08
CA GLN A 96 5.99 4.74 -8.75
C GLN A 96 6.84 3.80 -7.89
N ARG A 97 7.39 4.30 -6.78
CA ARG A 97 8.04 3.46 -5.76
C ARG A 97 9.18 2.55 -6.27
N LYS A 98 9.88 2.92 -7.36
CA LYS A 98 10.91 2.08 -8.02
C LYS A 98 11.91 1.44 -7.04
N ARG A 99 12.51 2.25 -6.16
CA ARG A 99 13.47 1.76 -5.15
C ARG A 99 12.87 0.71 -4.20
N LEU A 100 11.64 0.95 -3.73
CA LEU A 100 10.97 -0.01 -2.84
C LEU A 100 10.62 -1.29 -3.61
N LEU A 101 10.16 -1.16 -4.85
CA LEU A 101 9.81 -2.31 -5.69
C LEU A 101 11.02 -3.22 -5.92
N GLU A 102 12.16 -2.64 -6.31
CA GLU A 102 13.43 -3.34 -6.47
C GLU A 102 13.87 -4.02 -5.17
N PHE A 103 13.77 -3.33 -4.04
CA PHE A 103 14.09 -3.88 -2.72
C PHE A 103 13.19 -5.08 -2.38
N CYS A 104 11.87 -4.93 -2.49
CA CYS A 104 10.91 -5.98 -2.21
C CYS A 104 11.13 -7.20 -3.11
N GLN A 105 11.34 -6.99 -4.41
CA GLN A 105 11.63 -8.06 -5.37
C GLN A 105 12.90 -8.83 -4.99
N ALA A 106 13.99 -8.12 -4.65
CA ALA A 106 15.25 -8.74 -4.22
C ALA A 106 15.12 -9.54 -2.92
N LYS A 107 14.14 -9.22 -2.07
CA LYS A 107 13.86 -9.90 -0.80
C LYS A 107 12.74 -10.95 -0.90
N GLY A 108 12.15 -11.15 -2.07
CA GLY A 108 11.01 -12.07 -2.26
C GLY A 108 9.71 -11.60 -1.59
N VAL A 109 9.56 -10.30 -1.37
CA VAL A 109 8.35 -9.69 -0.80
C VAL A 109 7.47 -9.18 -1.94
N THR A 110 6.21 -9.63 -2.01
CA THR A 110 5.27 -9.14 -3.02
C THR A 110 4.78 -7.73 -2.68
N VAL A 111 4.79 -6.82 -3.65
CA VAL A 111 4.18 -5.50 -3.49
C VAL A 111 2.71 -5.57 -3.88
N THR A 112 1.84 -5.01 -3.04
CA THR A 112 0.43 -4.77 -3.37
C THR A 112 0.16 -3.27 -3.40
N ALA A 113 -0.21 -2.73 -4.55
CA ALA A 113 -0.49 -1.32 -4.76
C ALA A 113 -1.91 -0.96 -4.30
N TYR A 114 -2.01 -0.09 -3.29
CA TYR A 114 -3.25 0.61 -2.97
C TYR A 114 -3.26 2.02 -3.58
N SER A 115 -4.44 2.64 -3.69
CA SER A 115 -4.62 4.00 -4.23
C SER A 115 -4.08 4.15 -5.66
N THR A 116 -4.21 3.11 -6.50
CA THR A 116 -3.74 3.12 -7.90
C THR A 116 -4.38 4.24 -8.74
N LEU A 117 -5.56 4.71 -8.33
CA LEU A 117 -6.31 5.84 -8.90
C LEU A 117 -6.17 7.15 -8.09
N GLY A 118 -5.13 7.25 -7.26
CA GLY A 118 -4.85 8.41 -6.41
C GLY A 118 -5.79 8.58 -5.21
N ALA A 119 -6.70 7.64 -4.95
CA ALA A 119 -7.72 7.72 -3.89
C ALA A 119 -8.51 9.03 -3.87
N LYS A 120 -8.90 9.51 -5.06
CA LYS A 120 -9.77 10.68 -5.25
C LYS A 120 -10.98 10.65 -4.30
N GLY A 121 -11.18 11.75 -3.58
CA GLY A 121 -12.30 11.94 -2.64
C GLY A 121 -12.07 11.39 -1.23
N THR A 122 -10.87 10.91 -0.91
CA THR A 122 -10.48 10.52 0.45
C THR A 122 -9.59 11.59 1.10
N SER A 123 -9.45 11.56 2.42
CA SER A 123 -8.59 12.51 3.15
C SER A 123 -7.10 12.33 2.89
N TRP A 124 -6.66 11.12 2.50
CA TRP A 124 -5.26 10.78 2.22
C TRP A 124 -4.89 10.77 0.73
N GLY A 125 -5.87 11.05 -0.13
CA GLY A 125 -5.76 10.94 -1.57
C GLY A 125 -5.45 12.26 -2.28
N SER A 126 -5.34 12.19 -3.59
CA SER A 126 -5.10 13.34 -4.46
C SER A 126 -5.70 13.11 -5.84
N ASN A 127 -6.23 14.18 -6.45
CA ASN A 127 -6.76 14.11 -7.81
C ASN A 127 -5.66 14.08 -8.89
N ARG A 128 -4.38 14.27 -8.52
CA ARG A 128 -3.26 14.38 -9.48
C ARG A 128 -3.22 13.24 -10.50
N VAL A 129 -3.49 12.00 -10.08
CA VAL A 129 -3.53 10.84 -10.97
C VAL A 129 -4.65 11.00 -11.99
N MET A 130 -5.86 11.34 -11.54
CA MET A 130 -7.04 11.49 -12.41
C MET A 130 -6.97 12.72 -13.31
N ASP A 131 -6.25 13.77 -12.89
CA ASP A 131 -6.14 15.04 -13.62
C ASP A 131 -4.94 15.09 -14.56
N SER A 132 -4.03 14.12 -14.50
CA SER A 132 -2.81 14.05 -15.30
C SER A 132 -3.08 14.13 -16.80
N LYS A 133 -2.54 15.16 -17.46
CA LYS A 133 -2.63 15.35 -18.91
C LYS A 133 -1.93 14.24 -19.68
N VAL A 134 -0.82 13.72 -19.16
CA VAL A 134 -0.09 12.60 -19.78
C VAL A 134 -0.96 11.36 -19.82
N LEU A 135 -1.61 11.01 -18.71
CA LEU A 135 -2.49 9.84 -18.65
C LEU A 135 -3.73 10.02 -19.54
N LYS A 136 -4.29 11.24 -19.61
CA LYS A 136 -5.39 11.56 -20.54
C LYS A 136 -4.97 11.38 -22.02
N GLY A 137 -3.75 11.77 -22.39
CA GLY A 137 -3.23 11.51 -23.73
C GLY A 137 -3.10 10.02 -24.05
N ILE A 138 -2.70 9.20 -23.07
CA ILE A 138 -2.63 7.74 -23.24
C ILE A 138 -4.03 7.14 -23.39
N VAL A 139 -5.02 7.63 -22.65
CA VAL A 139 -6.45 7.25 -22.79
C VAL A 139 -6.96 7.51 -24.21
N GLU A 140 -6.60 8.65 -24.81
CA GLU A 140 -7.01 8.98 -26.19
C GLU A 140 -6.45 8.03 -27.24
N VAL A 141 -5.20 7.56 -27.05
CA VAL A 141 -4.53 6.63 -27.96
C VAL A 141 -5.04 5.20 -27.76
N THR A 142 -5.07 4.73 -26.52
CA THR A 142 -5.43 3.34 -26.17
C THR A 142 -6.93 3.07 -26.29
N ARG A 143 -7.76 4.13 -26.25
CA ARG A 143 -9.23 4.04 -26.15
C ARG A 143 -9.72 3.27 -24.91
N LYS A 144 -8.84 3.10 -23.92
CA LYS A 144 -9.14 2.49 -22.62
C LYS A 144 -9.46 3.59 -21.61
N THR A 145 -10.13 3.23 -20.53
CA THR A 145 -10.48 4.25 -19.52
C THR A 145 -9.26 4.68 -18.71
N HIS A 146 -9.37 5.84 -18.05
CA HIS A 146 -8.30 6.35 -17.19
C HIS A 146 -7.96 5.36 -16.06
N ALA A 147 -8.97 4.65 -15.54
CA ALA A 147 -8.77 3.61 -14.54
C ALA A 147 -7.98 2.44 -15.12
N GLN A 148 -8.42 1.89 -16.25
CA GLN A 148 -7.75 0.78 -16.93
C GLN A 148 -6.28 1.11 -17.25
N VAL A 149 -5.97 2.32 -17.72
CA VAL A 149 -4.57 2.75 -17.96
C VAL A 149 -3.73 2.70 -16.69
N CYS A 150 -4.25 3.21 -15.56
CA CYS A 150 -3.51 3.20 -14.29
C CYS A 150 -3.33 1.79 -13.73
N LEU A 151 -4.37 0.96 -13.82
CA LEU A 151 -4.36 -0.42 -13.32
C LEU A 151 -3.46 -1.31 -14.20
N ARG A 152 -3.53 -1.17 -15.53
CA ARG A 152 -2.65 -1.86 -16.47
C ARG A 152 -1.20 -1.49 -16.23
N TRP A 153 -0.90 -0.20 -16.04
CA TRP A 153 0.46 0.24 -15.69
C TRP A 153 0.97 -0.46 -14.43
N ALA A 154 0.17 -0.49 -13.36
CA ALA A 154 0.55 -1.14 -12.11
C ALA A 154 0.76 -2.65 -12.29
N TYR A 155 -0.14 -3.33 -13.01
CA TYR A 155 0.01 -4.74 -13.36
C TYR A 155 1.34 -5.01 -14.11
N GLU A 156 1.70 -4.17 -15.08
CA GLU A 156 2.96 -4.29 -15.82
C GLU A 156 4.21 -3.99 -14.98
N GLN A 157 4.08 -3.33 -13.82
CA GLN A 157 5.16 -3.21 -12.85
C GLN A 157 5.37 -4.51 -12.03
N GLY A 158 4.54 -5.54 -12.24
CA GLY A 158 4.65 -6.82 -11.53
C GLY A 158 4.11 -6.79 -10.10
N VAL A 159 3.17 -5.88 -9.81
CA VAL A 159 2.55 -5.76 -8.48
C VAL A 159 1.09 -6.23 -8.48
N CYS A 160 0.61 -6.70 -7.32
CA CYS A 160 -0.82 -6.92 -7.10
C CYS A 160 -1.53 -5.56 -7.00
N VAL A 161 -2.76 -5.45 -7.50
CA VAL A 161 -3.47 -4.17 -7.56
C VAL A 161 -4.75 -4.21 -6.71
N LEU A 162 -4.94 -3.20 -5.85
CA LEU A 162 -6.18 -2.98 -5.10
C LEU A 162 -6.88 -1.74 -5.62
N VAL A 163 -8.06 -1.94 -6.22
CA VAL A 163 -8.92 -0.87 -6.70
C VAL A 163 -10.30 -0.97 -6.05
N LYS A 164 -10.78 0.15 -5.53
CA LYS A 164 -12.07 0.23 -4.84
C LYS A 164 -13.11 0.87 -5.76
N SER A 165 -14.28 0.26 -5.85
CA SER A 165 -15.49 0.83 -6.45
C SER A 165 -16.72 0.32 -5.69
N PHE A 166 -17.79 1.13 -5.67
CA PHE A 166 -19.14 0.71 -5.27
C PHE A 166 -20.11 0.72 -6.46
N ASN A 167 -19.60 0.98 -7.66
CA ASN A 167 -20.37 0.97 -8.89
C ASN A 167 -19.95 -0.27 -9.68
N GLU A 168 -20.94 -1.12 -9.98
CA GLU A 168 -20.76 -2.42 -10.62
C GLU A 168 -20.11 -2.32 -12.00
N GLY A 169 -20.55 -1.38 -12.85
CA GLY A 169 -19.95 -1.17 -14.16
C GLY A 169 -18.45 -0.83 -14.08
N ARG A 170 -18.05 0.02 -13.14
CA ARG A 170 -16.62 0.30 -12.88
C ARG A 170 -15.88 -0.91 -12.31
N MET A 171 -16.54 -1.79 -11.55
CA MET A 171 -15.89 -3.01 -11.05
C MET A 171 -15.55 -3.94 -12.21
N GLN A 172 -16.50 -4.16 -13.12
CA GLN A 172 -16.28 -4.95 -14.34
C GLN A 172 -15.18 -4.33 -15.22
N GLU A 173 -15.26 -3.02 -15.48
CA GLU A 173 -14.26 -2.31 -16.29
C GLU A 173 -12.83 -2.41 -15.73
N ASN A 174 -12.69 -2.41 -14.40
CA ASN A 174 -11.38 -2.51 -13.73
C ASN A 174 -10.71 -3.89 -13.93
N GLU A 175 -11.46 -4.93 -14.27
CA GLU A 175 -10.93 -6.28 -14.54
C GLU A 175 -10.45 -6.45 -16.00
N GLU A 176 -10.88 -5.56 -16.91
CA GLU A 176 -10.55 -5.59 -18.34
C GLU A 176 -9.16 -4.98 -18.67
N ILE A 177 -8.14 -5.43 -17.95
CA ILE A 177 -6.77 -4.93 -18.06
C ILE A 177 -5.76 -5.97 -18.56
N PHE A 178 -6.19 -7.21 -18.80
CA PHE A 178 -5.27 -8.33 -19.06
C PHE A 178 -5.04 -8.61 -20.55
N ASP A 179 -5.99 -8.25 -21.41
CA ASP A 179 -6.02 -8.58 -22.85
C ASP A 179 -5.36 -7.53 -23.77
N TRP A 180 -4.75 -6.50 -23.19
CA TRP A 180 -4.03 -5.44 -23.91
C TRP A 180 -2.84 -4.96 -23.09
N ALA A 181 -1.89 -4.24 -23.69
CA ALA A 181 -0.70 -3.73 -23.01
C ALA A 181 -0.45 -2.26 -23.31
N LEU A 182 0.26 -1.56 -22.42
CA LEU A 182 0.78 -0.23 -22.75
C LEU A 182 1.92 -0.35 -23.73
N SER A 183 2.05 0.63 -24.63
CA SER A 183 3.23 0.70 -25.50
C SER A 183 4.48 1.08 -24.69
N GLU A 184 5.66 0.80 -25.25
CA GLU A 184 6.93 1.27 -24.67
C GLU A 184 6.95 2.81 -24.56
N GLU A 185 6.35 3.51 -25.52
CA GLU A 185 6.26 4.97 -25.53
C GLU A 185 5.38 5.48 -24.38
N ASP A 186 4.22 4.86 -24.15
CA ASP A 186 3.31 5.23 -23.08
C ASP A 186 3.92 4.93 -21.71
N THR A 187 4.58 3.77 -21.58
CA THR A 187 5.33 3.40 -20.37
C THR A 187 6.44 4.41 -20.08
N LYS A 188 7.18 4.83 -21.12
CA LYS A 188 8.21 5.87 -21.01
C LYS A 188 7.62 7.21 -20.57
N LYS A 189 6.50 7.65 -21.14
CA LYS A 189 5.79 8.88 -20.72
C LYS A 189 5.40 8.83 -19.25
N ILE A 190 4.85 7.70 -18.77
CA ILE A 190 4.49 7.53 -17.37
C ILE A 190 5.75 7.58 -16.49
N SER A 191 6.84 6.92 -16.87
CA SER A 191 8.09 6.88 -16.09
C SER A 191 8.74 8.25 -15.84
N GLN A 192 8.36 9.26 -16.63
CA GLN A 192 8.87 10.64 -16.56
C GLN A 192 7.97 11.56 -15.73
N LEU A 193 6.83 11.08 -15.23
CA LEU A 193 5.94 11.88 -14.38
C LEU A 193 6.66 12.27 -13.08
N PRO A 194 6.55 13.55 -12.65
CA PRO A 194 7.09 14.00 -11.37
C PRO A 194 6.54 13.15 -10.22
N GLN A 195 7.45 12.60 -9.42
CA GLN A 195 7.08 11.73 -8.32
C GLN A 195 6.41 12.53 -7.21
N SER A 196 5.25 12.08 -6.73
CA SER A 196 4.68 12.68 -5.52
C SER A 196 3.71 11.80 -4.76
N LYS A 197 4.05 11.55 -3.50
CA LYS A 197 3.23 10.82 -2.54
C LYS A 197 1.97 11.62 -2.17
N ALA A 198 0.83 10.95 -2.06
CA ALA A 198 -0.43 11.54 -1.57
C ALA A 198 -0.71 11.12 -0.12
N THR A 199 -0.49 9.84 0.21
CA THR A 199 -0.73 9.30 1.56
C THR A 199 0.45 9.61 2.46
N ARG A 200 0.52 10.86 2.96
CA ARG A 200 1.66 11.36 3.72
C ARG A 200 1.67 10.94 5.20
N GLY A 201 0.54 10.48 5.73
CA GLY A 201 0.46 10.07 7.14
C GLY A 201 0.52 11.26 8.10
N ASP A 202 0.09 12.45 7.66
CA ASP A 202 0.00 13.70 8.43
C ASP A 202 -0.75 13.53 9.76
N ILE A 203 -1.80 12.71 9.77
CA ILE A 203 -2.57 12.38 10.98
C ILE A 203 -1.79 11.50 11.97
N LEU A 204 -0.68 10.89 11.55
CA LEU A 204 0.18 9.98 12.33
C LEU A 204 1.48 10.65 12.80
N ILE A 205 1.66 11.94 12.48
CA ILE A 205 2.86 12.72 12.77
C ILE A 205 2.50 13.82 13.78
N SER A 206 3.40 14.06 14.74
CA SER A 206 3.21 15.06 15.79
C SER A 206 4.52 15.79 16.09
N ASP A 207 4.49 16.91 16.79
CA ASP A 207 5.74 17.58 17.22
C ASP A 207 6.49 16.79 18.33
N LYS A 208 6.00 15.59 18.67
CA LYS A 208 6.52 14.68 19.68
C LYS A 208 6.79 13.30 19.07
N GLU A 209 7.48 12.47 19.83
CA GLU A 209 7.65 11.03 19.50
C GLU A 209 6.30 10.36 19.17
N PRO A 210 6.27 9.34 18.29
CA PRO A 210 7.42 8.65 17.70
C PRO A 210 7.97 9.25 16.39
N PHE A 211 7.26 10.18 15.74
CA PHE A 211 7.69 10.76 14.46
C PHE A 211 7.37 12.25 14.39
N LYS A 212 8.40 13.07 14.17
CA LYS A 212 8.33 14.54 14.17
C LYS A 212 8.12 15.14 12.78
N SER A 213 8.33 14.36 11.74
CA SER A 213 8.15 14.79 10.36
C SER A 213 7.75 13.63 9.45
N GLU A 214 7.23 13.98 8.26
CA GLU A 214 6.95 12.99 7.22
C GLU A 214 8.23 12.30 6.74
N GLU A 215 9.36 13.02 6.72
CA GLU A 215 10.65 12.48 6.33
C GLU A 215 11.14 11.43 7.33
N GLU A 216 10.96 11.64 8.63
CA GLU A 216 11.26 10.64 9.65
C GLU A 216 10.36 9.40 9.50
N PHE A 217 9.05 9.62 9.33
CA PHE A 217 8.07 8.54 9.22
C PHE A 217 8.30 7.64 8.00
N TRP A 218 8.59 8.25 6.84
CA TRP A 218 8.84 7.52 5.60
C TRP A 218 10.32 7.21 5.34
N ASN A 219 11.21 7.61 6.26
CA ASN A 219 12.65 7.48 6.13
C ASN A 219 13.19 8.06 4.80
N GLY A 220 12.69 9.23 4.42
CA GLY A 220 13.05 9.93 3.18
C GLY A 220 12.34 9.44 1.91
N GLU A 221 11.44 8.44 2.00
CA GLU A 221 10.65 7.98 0.85
C GLU A 221 9.36 8.80 0.65
N ILE A 222 9.49 10.11 0.37
CA ILE A 222 8.36 11.04 0.20
C ILE A 222 8.46 11.98 -1.01
#